data_AF-A0A3E0NSB4-F1
#
_entry.id   AF-A0A3E0NSB4-F1
#
_cell.length_a   1.000
_cell.length_b   1.000
_cell.length_c   1.000
_cell.angle_alpha   90.00
_cell.angle_beta   90.00
_cell.angle_gamma   90.00
#
_symmetry.space_group_name_H-M   'P 1'
#
loop_
_entity.id
_entity.type
_entity.pdbx_description
1 polymer ?
#
loop_
_entity_poly.entity_id
_entity_poly.type
_entity_poly.pdbx_seq_one_letter_code
_entity_poly.pdbx_strand_id
1 'polypeptide(L)' 'MDTSDVENREERLEAEKQRLYEEIRTYPTPIAGCDQQFNYLLEQQARVVAELNRLRSAREATKGRS' A
#
# COMPACT_ATOMS: atom_id res chain seq x y z
N MET A 1 2.96 -23.05 0.75
CA MET A 1 2.62 -21.69 0.32
C MET A 1 3.54 -21.37 -0.82
N ASP A 2 2.97 -21.24 -2.00
CA ASP A 2 3.68 -20.96 -3.24
C ASP A 2 4.27 -19.56 -3.15
N THR A 3 5.60 -19.43 -3.26
CA THR A 3 6.31 -18.15 -3.08
C THR A 3 5.89 -17.13 -4.14
N SER A 4 5.49 -17.63 -5.32
CA SER A 4 5.02 -16.84 -6.46
C SER A 4 3.73 -16.06 -6.17
N ASP A 5 2.81 -16.62 -5.36
CA ASP A 5 1.59 -15.91 -4.93
C ASP A 5 1.91 -14.72 -4.02
N VAL A 6 2.93 -14.85 -3.16
CA VAL A 6 3.34 -13.77 -2.25
C VAL A 6 4.04 -12.66 -3.00
N GLU A 7 4.93 -13.01 -3.94
CA GLU A 7 5.64 -12.03 -4.80
C GLU A 7 4.67 -11.27 -5.69
N ASN A 8 3.72 -11.95 -6.34
CA ASN A 8 2.70 -11.28 -7.16
C ASN A 8 1.83 -10.32 -6.33
N ARG A 9 1.48 -10.72 -5.10
CA ARG A 9 0.69 -9.86 -4.21
C ARG A 9 1.48 -8.63 -3.75
N GLU A 10 2.77 -8.78 -3.46
CA GLU A 10 3.66 -7.66 -3.13
C GLU A 10 3.75 -6.67 -4.30
N GLU A 11 4.02 -7.14 -5.52
CA GLU A 11 4.10 -6.28 -6.71
C GLU A 11 2.80 -5.50 -6.97
N ARG A 12 1.65 -6.16 -6.81
CA ARG A 12 0.33 -5.51 -6.97
C ARG A 12 0.10 -4.42 -5.94
N LEU A 13 0.43 -4.68 -4.68
CA LEU A 13 0.30 -3.70 -3.61
C LEU A 13 1.30 -2.54 -3.77
N GLU A 14 2.51 -2.79 -4.27
CA GLU A 14 3.47 -1.73 -4.57
C GLU A 14 2.99 -0.83 -5.72
N ALA A 15 2.42 -1.41 -6.77
CA ALA A 15 1.82 -0.66 -7.87
C ALA A 15 0.64 0.19 -7.39
N GLU A 16 -0.21 -0.35 -6.53
CA GLU A 16 -1.34 0.38 -5.93
C GLU A 16 -0.88 1.51 -5.01
N LYS A 17 0.15 1.26 -4.18
CA LYS A 17 0.81 2.30 -3.38
C LYS A 17 1.28 3.44 -4.27
N GLN A 18 1.98 3.14 -5.37
CA GLN A 18 2.53 4.16 -6.25
C GLN A 18 1.42 5.02 -6.88
N ARG A 19 0.32 4.39 -7.34
CA ARG A 19 -0.85 5.12 -7.85
C ARG A 19 -1.45 6.05 -6.81
N LEU A 20 -1.65 5.58 -5.58
CA LEU A 20 -2.18 6.41 -4.48
C LEU A 20 -1.27 7.59 -4.15
N TYR A 21 0.05 7.39 -4.16
CA TYR A 21 1.02 8.47 -3.93
C TYR A 21 1.00 9.51 -5.05
N GLU A 22 0.90 9.08 -6.30
CA GLU A 22 0.76 9.98 -7.45
C GLU A 22 -0.55 10.76 -7.38
N GLU A 23 -1.65 10.10 -7.04
CA GLU A 23 -2.96 10.72 -6.90
C GLU A 23 -2.98 11.75 -5.75
N ILE A 24 -2.40 11.43 -4.59
CA ILE A 24 -2.22 12.37 -3.47
C ILE A 24 -1.31 13.55 -3.87
N ARG A 25 -0.24 13.30 -4.64
CA ARG A 25 0.72 14.33 -5.05
C ARG A 25 0.16 15.26 -6.12
N THR A 26 -0.65 14.72 -7.02
CA THR A 26 -1.33 15.47 -8.10
C THR A 26 -2.66 16.06 -7.64
N TYR A 27 -3.09 15.73 -6.42
CA TYR A 27 -4.34 16.21 -5.86
C TYR A 27 -4.31 17.75 -5.75
N PRO A 28 -5.20 18.47 -6.46
CA PRO A 28 -5.22 19.92 -6.42
C PRO A 28 -5.59 20.41 -5.01
N THR A 29 -5.01 21.54 -4.58
CA THR A 29 -5.27 22.12 -3.25
C THR A 29 -6.77 22.40 -3.06
N PRO A 30 -7.37 21.98 -1.93
CA PRO A 30 -8.82 21.96 -1.78
C PRO A 30 -9.42 23.37 -1.74
N ILE A 31 -10.43 23.58 -2.58
CA ILE A 31 -11.38 24.69 -2.46
C ILE A 31 -12.37 24.28 -1.36
N ALA A 32 -12.17 24.81 -0.16
CA ALA A 32 -13.02 24.74 1.04
C ALA A 32 -14.13 23.65 1.07
N GLY A 33 -13.83 22.54 1.75
CA GLY A 33 -14.78 21.47 2.08
C GLY A 33 -14.01 20.29 2.68
N CYS A 34 -14.59 19.59 3.66
CA CYS A 34 -13.98 18.38 4.22
C CYS A 34 -13.66 17.42 3.07
N ASP A 35 -12.38 17.27 2.75
CA ASP A 35 -11.95 16.55 1.57
C ASP A 35 -11.98 15.05 1.84
N GLN A 36 -13.19 14.49 1.82
CA GLN A 36 -13.45 13.08 2.04
C GLN A 36 -12.68 12.21 1.04
N GLN A 37 -12.43 12.73 -0.16
CA GLN A 37 -11.66 12.05 -1.19
C GLN A 37 -10.18 11.97 -0.79
N PHE A 38 -9.58 13.07 -0.31
CA PHE A 38 -8.21 13.06 0.20
C PHE A 38 -8.06 12.16 1.43
N ASN A 39 -9.01 12.21 2.37
CA ASN A 39 -9.01 11.32 3.53
C ASN A 39 -9.10 9.84 3.12
N TYR A 40 -9.93 9.53 2.13
CA TYR A 40 -10.02 8.18 1.58
C TYR A 40 -8.68 7.74 0.96
N LEU A 41 -8.02 8.59 0.18
CA LEU A 41 -6.71 8.29 -0.41
C LEU A 41 -5.64 7.99 0.67
N LEU A 42 -5.63 8.77 1.76
CA LEU A 42 -4.74 8.54 2.89
C LEU A 42 -5.04 7.22 3.61
N GLU A 43 -6.31 6.89 3.83
CA GLU A 43 -6.71 5.62 4.43
C GLU A 43 -6.31 4.43 3.55
N GLN A 44 -6.50 4.51 2.23
CA GLN A 44 -6.08 3.47 1.31
C GLN A 44 -4.56 3.31 1.33
N GLN A 45 -3.81 4.42 1.33
CA GLN A 45 -2.36 4.38 1.43
C GLN A 45 -1.91 3.65 2.71
N ALA A 46 -2.52 3.97 3.86
CA ALA A 46 -2.21 3.33 5.14
C ALA A 46 -2.50 1.83 5.11
N ARG A 47 -3.62 1.40 4.51
CA ARG A 47 -3.98 -0.01 4.36
C ARG A 47 -2.97 -0.79 3.52
N VAL A 48 -2.62 -0.26 2.35
CA VAL A 48 -1.66 -0.90 1.43
C VAL A 48 -0.28 -1.03 2.07
N VAL A 49 0.20 0.02 2.76
CA VAL A 49 1.48 -0.01 3.48
C VAL A 49 1.46 -1.03 4.62
N ALA A 50 0.37 -1.11 5.38
CA ALA A 50 0.23 -2.09 6.46
C ALA A 50 0.24 -3.53 5.91
N GLU A 51 -0.40 -3.77 4.77
CA GLU A 51 -0.43 -5.10 4.15
C GLU A 51 0.94 -5.50 3.59
N LEU A 52 1.65 -4.59 2.90
CA LEU A 52 3.03 -4.81 2.45
C LEU A 52 3.96 -5.15 3.63
N ASN A 53 3.86 -4.42 4.73
CA ASN A 53 4.66 -4.70 5.92
C ASN A 53 4.36 -6.09 6.51
N ARG A 54 3.09 -6.52 6.49
CA ARG A 54 2.71 -7.88 6.93
C ARG A 54 3.31 -8.95 6.01
N LEU A 55 3.22 -8.77 4.70
CA LEU A 55 3.80 -9.72 3.72
C LEU A 55 5.32 -9.83 3.89
N ARG A 56 6.01 -8.69 4.01
CA ARG A 56 7.46 -8.64 4.25
C ARG A 56 7.83 -9.29 5.57
N SER A 57 7.12 -8.99 6.65
CA SER A 57 7.36 -9.61 7.97
C SER A 57 7.14 -11.12 7.94
N ALA A 58 6.12 -11.59 7.22
CA ALA A 58 5.86 -13.02 7.04
C ALA A 58 6.98 -13.71 6.25
N ARG A 59 7.49 -13.07 5.19
CA ARG A 59 8.64 -13.54 4.40
C ARG A 59 9.92 -13.63 5.23
N GLU A 60 10.22 -12.60 6.03
CA GLU A 60 11.39 -12.61 6.92
C GLU A 60 11.26 -13.69 8.02
N ALA A 61 10.07 -13.87 8.58
CA ALA A 61 9.79 -14.92 9.57
C ALA A 61 9.96 -16.34 9.01
N THR A 62 9.73 -16.54 7.71
CA THR A 62 10.02 -17.81 7.03
C THR A 62 11.51 -17.98 6.72
N LYS A 63 12.26 -16.89 6.50
CA LYS A 63 13.68 -16.91 6.15
C LYS A 63 14.60 -17.07 7.35
N GLY A 64 14.22 -16.52 8.50
CA GLY A 64 15.02 -16.58 9.75
C GLY A 64 14.91 -17.87 10.56
N ARG A 65 14.18 -18.89 10.07
CA ARG A 65 13.98 -20.17 10.77
C ARG A 65 14.78 -21.33 10.14
N SER A 66 15.79 -21.00 9.34
CA SER A 66 16.64 -21.97 8.63
C SER A 66 18.07 -21.95 9.11
#